data_AF-A0A3B9DQT1-F1
#
_entry.id   AF-A0A3B9DQT1-F1
#
_cell.length_a   1.000
_cell.length_b   1.000
_cell.length_c   1.000
_cell.angle_alpha   90.00
_cell.angle_beta   90.00
_cell.angle_gamma   90.00
#
_symmetry.space_group_name_H-M   'P 1'
#
loop_
_entity.id
_entity.type
_entity.pdbx_description
1 polymer ?
#
loop_
_entity_poly.entity_id
_entity_poly.type
_entity_poly.pdbx_seq_one_letter_code
_entity_poly.pdbx_strand_id
1 'polypeptide(L)'
;LFANVNPEAGYRGITAFLIEKDFPGITVGKKEDKLGIRASSTCELILDGCRVPRRNVLGEVGKGYKVAIETLNEGRIGIGAQMVGLAGAALAHALSYAKERKQFGKPIAEFQGLQFELARMATEVEAARLLVYNAARLKDAGEDFLVPAAMAKLHSSRMAQKVTSLCIDLFGGYGFTKEFPVEKFYRDSKIGTIYEGTTNMQLQTIARGLLG
;
A
#
# COMPACT_ATOMS: atom_id res chain seq x y z
N LEU A 1 -16.81 3.17 -10.54
CA LEU A 1 -17.57 3.69 -9.36
C LEU A 1 -18.52 2.61 -8.87
N PHE A 2 -18.76 2.51 -7.56
CA PHE A 2 -19.73 1.56 -6.99
C PHE A 2 -20.88 2.32 -6.35
N ALA A 3 -22.12 1.99 -6.71
CA ALA A 3 -23.32 2.60 -6.13
C ALA A 3 -24.38 1.52 -5.87
N ASN A 4 -25.26 1.74 -4.90
CA ASN A 4 -26.29 0.77 -4.54
C ASN A 4 -27.60 1.07 -5.28
N VAL A 5 -28.02 0.16 -6.16
CA VAL A 5 -29.28 0.30 -6.93
C VAL A 5 -30.48 -0.31 -6.21
N ASN A 6 -30.25 -1.08 -5.14
CA ASN A 6 -31.28 -1.64 -4.28
C ASN A 6 -30.79 -1.65 -2.82
N PRO A 7 -30.94 -0.53 -2.09
CA PRO A 7 -30.47 -0.42 -0.70
C PRO A 7 -31.01 -1.49 0.24
N GLU A 8 -32.25 -1.94 0.04
CA GLU A 8 -32.89 -2.99 0.86
C GLU A 8 -32.18 -4.35 0.73
N ALA A 9 -31.54 -4.62 -0.41
CA ALA A 9 -30.75 -5.83 -0.63
C ALA A 9 -29.32 -5.75 -0.05
N GLY A 10 -28.96 -4.66 0.64
CA GLY A 10 -27.64 -4.48 1.22
C GLY A 10 -26.52 -4.57 0.18
N TYR A 11 -25.48 -5.35 0.47
CA TYR A 11 -24.32 -5.51 -0.43
C TYR A 11 -24.69 -6.13 -1.79
N ARG A 12 -25.80 -6.87 -1.87
CA ARG A 12 -26.29 -7.49 -3.12
C ARG A 12 -26.95 -6.50 -4.07
N GLY A 13 -27.21 -5.26 -3.62
CA GLY A 13 -27.65 -4.16 -4.48
C GLY A 13 -26.50 -3.33 -5.06
N ILE A 14 -25.26 -3.54 -4.60
CA ILE A 14 -24.10 -2.79 -5.09
C ILE A 14 -23.82 -3.16 -6.54
N THR A 15 -23.73 -2.15 -7.41
CA THR A 15 -23.45 -2.28 -8.85
C THR A 15 -22.24 -1.43 -9.22
N ALA A 16 -21.42 -1.94 -10.14
CA ALA A 16 -20.26 -1.23 -10.66
C ALA A 16 -20.62 -0.46 -11.93
N PHE A 17 -20.12 0.77 -12.04
CA PHE A 17 -20.38 1.68 -13.16
C PHE A 17 -19.08 2.26 -13.69
N LEU A 18 -18.96 2.33 -15.02
CA LEU A 18 -17.97 3.12 -15.74
C LEU A 18 -18.49 4.56 -15.86
N ILE A 19 -17.77 5.50 -15.24
CA ILE A 19 -18.15 6.92 -15.25
C ILE A 19 -17.04 7.70 -15.91
N GLU A 20 -17.38 8.52 -16.89
CA GLU A 20 -16.42 9.41 -17.56
C GLU A 20 -16.39 10.76 -16.83
N LYS A 21 -15.23 11.42 -16.87
CA LYS A 21 -14.96 12.65 -16.11
C LYS A 21 -15.86 13.83 -16.53
N ASP A 22 -16.32 13.82 -17.77
CA ASP A 22 -17.11 14.86 -18.41
C ASP A 22 -18.62 14.61 -18.35
N PHE A 23 -19.07 13.53 -17.69
CA PHE A 23 -20.50 13.28 -17.50
C PHE A 23 -21.14 14.42 -16.72
N PRO A 24 -22.27 14.99 -17.19
CA PRO A 24 -22.98 16.02 -16.44
C PRO A 24 -23.33 15.54 -15.04
N GLY A 25 -23.05 16.36 -14.02
CA GLY A 25 -23.32 16.03 -12.62
C GLY A 25 -22.19 15.34 -11.87
N ILE A 26 -21.02 15.10 -12.49
CA ILE A 26 -19.78 14.74 -11.75
C ILE A 26 -18.93 15.98 -11.51
N THR A 27 -18.45 16.14 -10.27
CA THR A 27 -17.47 17.17 -9.92
C THR A 27 -16.35 16.55 -9.10
N VAL A 28 -15.09 16.93 -9.38
CA VAL A 28 -13.94 16.55 -8.57
C VAL A 28 -13.76 17.60 -7.47
N GLY A 29 -13.82 17.16 -6.21
CA GLY A 29 -13.64 18.01 -5.04
C GLY A 29 -12.19 18.44 -4.82
N LYS A 30 -11.95 19.07 -3.67
CA LYS A 30 -10.61 19.53 -3.28
C LYS A 30 -9.63 18.36 -3.14
N LYS A 31 -8.37 18.59 -3.53
CA LYS A 31 -7.28 17.65 -3.26
C LYS A 31 -6.93 17.64 -1.77
N GLU A 32 -6.84 16.46 -1.19
CA GLU A 32 -6.46 16.24 0.21
C GLU A 32 -4.98 16.60 0.48
N ASP A 33 -4.73 17.29 1.60
CA ASP A 33 -3.39 17.52 2.14
C ASP A 33 -2.98 16.33 3.02
N LYS A 34 -2.16 15.45 2.45
CA LYS A 34 -1.77 14.18 3.06
C LYS A 34 -0.40 14.24 3.72
N LEU A 35 -0.21 13.41 4.74
CA LEU A 35 1.08 13.16 5.40
C LEU A 35 2.16 12.72 4.39
N GLY A 36 1.86 11.71 3.59
CA GLY A 36 2.74 11.09 2.59
C GLY A 36 2.02 10.88 1.27
N ILE A 37 2.74 10.37 0.27
CA ILE A 37 2.24 10.09 -1.08
C ILE A 37 1.59 11.37 -1.69
N ARG A 38 2.20 12.53 -1.41
CA ARG A 38 1.66 13.88 -1.69
C ARG A 38 1.51 14.18 -3.19
N ALA A 39 2.33 13.53 -4.01
CA ALA A 39 2.27 13.63 -5.47
C ALA A 39 1.01 12.95 -6.04
N SER A 40 0.52 11.88 -5.41
CA SER A 40 -0.74 11.25 -5.80
C SER A 40 -1.92 12.14 -5.41
N SER A 41 -2.77 12.48 -6.36
CA SER A 41 -4.02 13.20 -6.09
C SER A 41 -4.99 12.28 -5.36
N THR A 42 -5.56 12.76 -4.26
CA THR A 42 -6.69 12.11 -3.58
C THR A 42 -7.73 13.19 -3.44
N CYS A 43 -8.90 12.96 -4.04
CA CYS A 43 -9.97 13.93 -4.10
C CYS A 43 -11.29 13.21 -3.87
N GLU A 44 -12.26 13.93 -3.32
CA GLU A 44 -13.66 13.51 -3.33
C GLU A 44 -14.22 13.54 -4.77
N LEU A 45 -15.14 12.62 -5.06
CA LEU A 45 -15.97 12.66 -6.26
C LEU A 45 -17.41 12.95 -5.83
N ILE A 46 -17.95 14.08 -6.28
CA ILE A 46 -19.31 14.53 -5.99
C ILE A 46 -20.18 14.17 -7.18
N LEU A 47 -21.29 13.48 -6.92
CA LEU A 47 -22.28 13.08 -7.92
C LEU A 47 -23.62 13.75 -7.59
N ASP A 48 -23.95 14.82 -8.30
CA ASP A 48 -25.21 15.55 -8.17
C ASP A 48 -25.95 15.56 -9.51
N GLY A 49 -27.12 14.92 -9.56
CA GLY A 49 -27.87 14.76 -10.80
C GLY A 49 -27.13 13.98 -11.90
N CYS A 50 -26.06 13.23 -11.55
CA CYS A 50 -25.24 12.50 -12.50
C CYS A 50 -26.02 11.37 -13.18
N ARG A 51 -26.27 11.50 -14.48
CA ARG A 51 -27.01 10.50 -15.28
C ARG A 51 -26.04 9.55 -15.95
N VAL A 52 -26.19 8.26 -15.65
CA VAL A 52 -25.32 7.20 -16.16
C VAL A 52 -26.10 6.28 -17.08
N PRO A 53 -25.69 6.09 -18.35
CA PRO A 53 -26.36 5.18 -19.27
C PRO A 53 -26.32 3.73 -18.79
N ARG A 54 -27.36 2.93 -19.07
CA ARG A 54 -27.39 1.50 -18.70
C ARG A 54 -26.19 0.70 -19.26
N ARG A 55 -25.69 1.06 -20.45
CA ARG A 55 -24.52 0.43 -21.08
C ARG A 55 -23.22 0.60 -20.29
N ASN A 56 -23.18 1.56 -19.36
CA ASN A 56 -22.01 1.83 -18.52
C ASN A 56 -21.98 0.96 -17.25
N VAL A 57 -22.96 0.07 -17.04
CA VAL A 57 -22.87 -0.96 -16.00
C VAL A 57 -21.73 -1.92 -16.34
N LEU A 58 -20.77 -2.06 -15.43
CA LEU A 58 -19.67 -3.00 -15.55
C LEU A 58 -20.08 -4.35 -14.97
N GLY A 59 -20.26 -5.34 -15.83
CA GLY A 59 -20.75 -6.67 -15.46
C GLY A 59 -22.27 -6.67 -15.22
N GLU A 60 -22.71 -7.32 -14.14
CA GLU A 60 -24.13 -7.49 -13.83
C GLU A 60 -24.61 -6.56 -12.71
N VAL A 61 -25.88 -6.17 -12.78
CA VAL A 61 -26.56 -5.43 -11.72
C VAL A 61 -26.54 -6.24 -10.42
N GLY A 62 -26.15 -5.60 -9.31
CA GLY A 62 -26.05 -6.23 -7.99
C GLY A 62 -24.77 -7.06 -7.77
N LYS A 63 -23.88 -7.16 -8.77
CA LYS A 63 -22.59 -7.87 -8.67
C LYS A 63 -21.38 -6.95 -8.45
N GLY A 64 -21.60 -5.66 -8.23
CA GLY A 64 -20.53 -4.68 -8.03
C GLY A 64 -19.67 -4.97 -6.79
N TYR A 65 -20.24 -5.55 -5.72
CA TYR A 65 -19.45 -5.95 -4.55
C TYR A 65 -18.40 -7.02 -4.89
N LYS A 66 -18.74 -7.95 -5.80
CA LYS A 66 -17.86 -9.04 -6.24
C LYS A 66 -16.71 -8.46 -7.06
N VAL A 67 -17.04 -7.57 -8.01
CA VAL A 67 -16.05 -6.83 -8.79
C VAL A 67 -15.10 -6.04 -7.88
N ALA A 68 -15.62 -5.35 -6.86
CA ALA A 68 -14.81 -4.58 -5.92
C ALA A 68 -13.83 -5.46 -5.14
N ILE A 69 -14.30 -6.57 -4.56
CA ILE A 69 -13.46 -7.41 -3.70
C ILE A 69 -12.40 -8.16 -4.50
N GLU A 70 -12.74 -8.65 -5.71
CA GLU A 70 -11.78 -9.33 -6.59
C GLU A 70 -10.68 -8.36 -7.03
N THR A 71 -11.05 -7.14 -7.44
CA THR A 71 -10.08 -6.08 -7.78
C THR A 71 -9.16 -5.76 -6.60
N LEU A 72 -9.71 -5.62 -5.39
CA LEU A 72 -8.93 -5.32 -4.18
C LEU A 72 -8.01 -6.47 -3.75
N ASN A 73 -8.35 -7.73 -4.05
CA ASN A 73 -7.47 -8.86 -3.76
C ASN A 73 -6.18 -8.77 -4.58
N GLU A 74 -6.28 -8.37 -5.85
CA GLU A 74 -5.11 -8.10 -6.69
C GLU A 74 -4.37 -6.84 -6.25
N GLY A 75 -5.11 -5.77 -5.92
CA GLY A 75 -4.55 -4.50 -5.44
C GLY A 75 -3.66 -4.64 -4.20
N ARG A 76 -3.97 -5.58 -3.30
CA ARG A 76 -3.12 -5.92 -2.14
C ARG A 76 -1.70 -6.33 -2.53
N ILE A 77 -1.54 -7.07 -3.63
CA ILE A 77 -0.22 -7.44 -4.15
C ILE A 77 0.53 -6.18 -4.61
N GLY A 78 -0.16 -5.28 -5.32
CA GLY A 78 0.38 -3.99 -5.75
C GLY A 78 0.84 -3.11 -4.58
N ILE A 79 0.04 -3.01 -3.52
CA ILE A 79 0.44 -2.32 -2.29
C ILE A 79 1.64 -3.01 -1.64
N GLY A 80 1.67 -4.34 -1.60
CA GLY A 80 2.82 -5.07 -1.09
C GLY A 80 4.10 -4.76 -1.84
N ALA A 81 4.04 -4.74 -3.18
CA ALA A 81 5.16 -4.37 -4.03
C ALA A 81 5.61 -2.92 -3.80
N GLN A 82 4.68 -1.99 -3.66
CA GLN A 82 4.99 -0.59 -3.34
C GLN A 82 5.75 -0.49 -2.00
N MET A 83 5.30 -1.20 -0.97
CA MET A 83 5.94 -1.20 0.35
C MET A 83 7.35 -1.81 0.32
N VAL A 84 7.54 -2.90 -0.43
CA VAL A 84 8.87 -3.49 -0.65
C VAL A 84 9.81 -2.51 -1.36
N GLY A 85 9.34 -1.86 -2.43
CA GLY A 85 10.13 -0.90 -3.18
C GLY A 85 10.55 0.32 -2.35
N LEU A 86 9.60 0.91 -1.61
CA LEU A 86 9.86 2.06 -0.75
C LEU A 86 10.84 1.72 0.38
N ALA A 87 10.69 0.57 1.03
CA ALA A 87 11.57 0.15 2.12
C ALA A 87 12.98 -0.16 1.61
N GLY A 88 13.07 -0.81 0.44
CA GLY A 88 14.34 -1.07 -0.24
C GLY A 88 15.08 0.21 -0.62
N ALA A 89 14.37 1.23 -1.11
CA ALA A 89 14.95 2.53 -1.42
C ALA A 89 15.48 3.24 -0.16
N ALA A 90 14.69 3.27 0.93
CA ALA A 90 15.13 3.85 2.19
C ALA A 90 16.40 3.16 2.74
N LEU A 91 16.42 1.82 2.71
CA LEU A 91 17.58 1.02 3.11
C LEU A 91 18.81 1.31 2.24
N ALA A 92 18.65 1.47 0.93
CA ALA A 92 19.76 1.80 0.03
C ALA A 92 20.37 3.17 0.36
N HIS A 93 19.54 4.19 0.64
CA HIS A 93 20.02 5.48 1.10
C HIS A 93 20.77 5.39 2.44
N ALA A 94 20.23 4.61 3.38
CA ALA A 94 20.86 4.35 4.67
C ALA A 94 22.22 3.66 4.54
N LEU A 95 22.34 2.67 3.65
CA LEU A 95 23.60 1.99 3.36
C LEU A 95 24.66 2.92 2.77
N SER A 96 24.28 3.83 1.86
CA SER A 96 25.21 4.82 1.30
C SER A 96 25.70 5.78 2.38
N TYR A 97 24.75 6.38 3.12
CA TYR A 97 25.06 7.33 4.17
C TYR A 97 25.94 6.72 5.27
N ALA A 98 25.69 5.48 5.66
CA ALA A 98 26.48 4.80 6.69
C ALA A 98 27.96 4.64 6.31
N LYS A 99 28.27 4.49 5.01
CA LYS A 99 29.65 4.36 4.51
C LYS A 99 30.37 5.70 4.42
N GLU A 100 29.63 6.79 4.19
CA GLU A 100 30.17 8.13 4.02
C GLU A 100 30.33 8.88 5.36
N ARG A 101 29.33 8.75 6.24
CA ARG A 101 29.29 9.47 7.52
C ARG A 101 30.33 8.91 8.48
N LYS A 102 31.19 9.78 9.01
CA LYS A 102 32.18 9.43 10.04
C LYS A 102 31.82 10.00 11.42
N GLN A 103 31.92 9.16 12.44
CA GLN A 103 31.88 9.54 13.86
C GLN A 103 32.89 8.71 14.63
N PHE A 104 33.44 9.28 15.71
CA PHE A 104 34.49 8.64 16.52
C PHE A 104 35.66 8.13 15.65
N GLY A 105 36.06 8.92 14.66
CA GLY A 105 37.23 8.65 13.80
C GLY A 105 37.01 7.68 12.64
N LYS A 106 35.83 7.06 12.48
CA LYS A 106 35.59 6.05 11.43
C LYS A 106 34.18 6.13 10.82
N PRO A 107 33.96 5.59 9.60
CA PRO A 107 32.62 5.41 9.03
C PRO A 107 31.66 4.73 10.01
N ILE A 108 30.42 5.21 10.08
CA ILE A 108 29.44 4.63 11.01
C ILE A 108 29.06 3.18 10.64
N ALA A 109 29.25 2.78 9.38
CA ALA A 109 29.13 1.40 8.91
C ALA A 109 30.09 0.42 9.61
N GLU A 110 31.12 0.90 10.32
CA GLU A 110 32.05 0.05 11.08
C GLU A 110 31.62 -0.19 12.54
N PHE A 111 30.49 0.36 12.98
CA PHE A 111 29.92 0.04 14.29
C PHE A 111 29.03 -1.21 14.18
N GLN A 112 29.37 -2.25 14.94
CA GLN A 112 28.69 -3.55 14.88
C GLN A 112 27.18 -3.45 15.14
N GLY A 113 26.75 -2.60 16.07
CA GLY A 113 25.33 -2.35 16.34
C GLY A 113 24.57 -1.92 15.08
N LEU A 114 25.17 -1.02 14.29
CA LEU A 114 24.60 -0.54 13.03
C LEU A 114 24.58 -1.63 11.96
N GLN A 115 25.65 -2.43 11.86
CA GLN A 115 25.73 -3.54 10.91
C GLN A 115 24.62 -4.58 11.16
N PHE A 116 24.35 -4.90 12.42
CA PHE A 116 23.28 -5.83 12.78
C PHE A 116 21.89 -5.27 12.44
N GLU A 117 21.68 -3.97 12.64
CA GLU A 117 20.41 -3.33 12.27
C GLU A 117 20.20 -3.32 10.75
N LEU A 118 21.22 -2.92 9.99
CA LEU A 118 21.21 -2.96 8.52
C LEU A 118 20.94 -4.38 8.00
N ALA A 119 21.59 -5.40 8.58
CA ALA A 119 21.38 -6.80 8.22
C ALA A 119 19.94 -7.24 8.52
N ARG A 120 19.38 -6.89 9.68
CA ARG A 120 17.98 -7.19 10.03
C ARG A 120 16.99 -6.53 9.07
N MET A 121 17.21 -5.25 8.74
CA MET A 121 16.37 -4.54 7.77
C MET A 121 16.41 -5.21 6.39
N ALA A 122 17.61 -5.60 5.92
CA ALA A 122 17.76 -6.28 4.64
C ALA A 122 17.01 -7.62 4.58
N THR A 123 17.10 -8.43 5.65
CA THR A 123 16.38 -9.70 5.75
C THR A 123 14.87 -9.51 5.71
N GLU A 124 14.34 -8.51 6.43
CA GLU A 124 12.90 -8.22 6.45
C GLU A 124 12.38 -7.76 5.08
N VAL A 125 13.15 -6.93 4.37
CA VAL A 125 12.83 -6.52 3.00
C VAL A 125 12.82 -7.72 2.05
N GLU A 126 13.79 -8.63 2.17
CA GLU A 126 13.84 -9.84 1.34
C GLU A 126 12.67 -10.78 1.63
N ALA A 127 12.35 -11.01 2.90
CA ALA A 127 11.18 -11.82 3.29
C ALA A 127 9.88 -11.26 2.69
N ALA A 128 9.68 -9.95 2.79
CA ALA A 128 8.52 -9.29 2.19
C ALA A 128 8.49 -9.39 0.66
N ARG A 129 9.65 -9.27 0.00
CA ARG A 129 9.78 -9.44 -1.46
C ARG A 129 9.33 -10.82 -1.91
N LEU A 130 9.78 -11.87 -1.21
CA LEU A 130 9.40 -13.24 -1.52
C LEU A 130 7.90 -13.49 -1.33
N LEU A 131 7.29 -12.96 -0.26
CA LEU A 131 5.84 -13.06 -0.04
C LEU A 131 5.04 -12.40 -1.17
N VAL A 132 5.43 -11.19 -1.58
CA VAL A 132 4.77 -10.44 -2.66
C VAL A 132 4.91 -11.17 -3.99
N TYR A 133 6.11 -11.63 -4.33
CA TYR A 133 6.35 -12.34 -5.59
C TYR A 133 5.65 -13.70 -5.62
N ASN A 134 5.56 -14.40 -4.48
CA ASN A 134 4.80 -15.65 -4.41
C ASN A 134 3.31 -15.40 -4.65
N ALA A 135 2.71 -14.38 -4.02
CA ALA A 135 1.31 -14.03 -4.26
C ALA A 135 1.04 -13.66 -5.72
N ALA A 136 1.95 -12.92 -6.37
CA ALA A 136 1.86 -12.61 -7.79
C ALA A 136 1.95 -13.87 -8.67
N ARG A 137 2.90 -14.77 -8.39
CA ARG A 137 3.07 -16.03 -9.12
C ARG A 137 1.83 -16.92 -9.04
N LEU A 138 1.23 -17.04 -7.85
CA LEU A 138 -0.01 -17.81 -7.66
C LEU A 138 -1.17 -17.24 -8.48
N LYS A 139 -1.33 -15.90 -8.47
CA LYS A 139 -2.32 -15.22 -9.30
C LYS A 139 -2.11 -15.50 -10.79
N ASP A 140 -0.88 -15.36 -11.28
CA ASP A 140 -0.56 -15.58 -12.70
C ASP A 140 -0.76 -17.03 -13.13
N ALA A 141 -0.59 -17.98 -12.20
CA ALA A 141 -0.88 -19.40 -12.40
C ALA A 141 -2.38 -19.76 -12.32
N GLY A 142 -3.25 -18.81 -11.95
CA GLY A 142 -4.68 -19.07 -11.73
C GLY A 142 -4.97 -19.85 -10.45
N GLU A 143 -4.02 -19.90 -9.52
CA GLU A 143 -4.15 -20.56 -8.21
C GLU A 143 -4.76 -19.60 -7.18
N ASP A 144 -5.28 -20.13 -6.06
CA ASP A 144 -5.79 -19.30 -4.98
C ASP A 144 -4.66 -18.47 -4.35
N PHE A 145 -4.77 -17.16 -4.50
CA PHE A 145 -3.81 -16.19 -4.01
C PHE A 145 -4.39 -15.27 -2.91
N LEU A 146 -5.64 -15.48 -2.47
CA LEU A 146 -6.32 -14.58 -1.53
C LEU A 146 -5.56 -14.42 -0.21
N VAL A 147 -5.27 -15.54 0.45
CA VAL A 147 -4.53 -15.56 1.71
C VAL A 147 -3.07 -15.12 1.51
N PRO A 148 -2.33 -15.63 0.51
CA PRO A 148 -0.99 -15.14 0.17
C PRO A 148 -0.92 -13.62 -0.04
N ALA A 149 -1.86 -13.03 -0.77
CA ALA A 149 -1.90 -11.58 -1.01
C ALA A 149 -2.17 -10.78 0.28
N ALA A 150 -3.08 -11.27 1.14
CA ALA A 150 -3.33 -10.66 2.44
C ALA A 150 -2.09 -10.71 3.36
N MET A 151 -1.40 -11.86 3.40
CA MET A 151 -0.14 -12.01 4.14
C MET A 151 0.96 -11.09 3.59
N ALA A 152 1.12 -11.03 2.26
CA ALA A 152 2.09 -10.18 1.61
C ALA A 152 1.87 -8.70 1.96
N LYS A 153 0.62 -8.20 1.84
CA LYS A 153 0.27 -6.82 2.17
C LYS A 153 0.46 -6.52 3.66
N LEU A 154 0.03 -7.43 4.53
CA LEU A 154 0.18 -7.30 5.99
C LEU A 154 1.65 -7.17 6.38
N HIS A 155 2.49 -8.10 5.95
CA HIS A 155 3.89 -8.16 6.34
C HIS A 155 4.69 -7.00 5.75
N SER A 156 4.59 -6.78 4.44
CA SER A 156 5.32 -5.71 3.74
C SER A 156 4.99 -4.32 4.29
N SER A 157 3.73 -4.01 4.61
CA SER A 157 3.34 -2.69 5.13
C SER A 157 3.86 -2.41 6.55
N ARG A 158 3.89 -3.43 7.42
CA ARG A 158 4.49 -3.31 8.75
C ARG A 158 6.01 -3.22 8.69
N MET A 159 6.63 -4.05 7.86
CA MET A 159 8.06 -4.02 7.59
C MET A 159 8.49 -2.64 7.08
N ALA A 160 7.75 -2.08 6.11
CA ALA A 160 8.07 -0.79 5.54
C ALA A 160 8.07 0.33 6.59
N GLN A 161 7.11 0.36 7.51
CA GLN A 161 7.09 1.35 8.60
C GLN A 161 8.30 1.18 9.53
N LYS A 162 8.64 -0.07 9.90
CA LYS A 162 9.80 -0.37 10.74
C LYS A 162 11.12 0.05 10.07
N VAL A 163 11.35 -0.40 8.84
CA VAL A 163 12.59 -0.12 8.09
C VAL A 163 12.76 1.38 7.85
N THR A 164 11.70 2.06 7.41
CA THR A 164 11.78 3.51 7.13
C THR A 164 11.98 4.34 8.41
N SER A 165 11.44 3.91 9.55
CA SER A 165 11.69 4.54 10.85
C SER A 165 13.17 4.40 11.25
N LEU A 166 13.71 3.19 11.20
CA LEU A 166 15.12 2.94 11.53
C LEU A 166 16.08 3.68 10.59
N CYS A 167 15.69 3.88 9.33
CA CYS A 167 16.46 4.70 8.40
C CYS A 167 16.51 6.18 8.83
N ILE A 168 15.46 6.74 9.45
CA ILE A 168 15.54 8.08 10.04
C ILE A 168 16.55 8.08 11.19
N ASP A 169 16.45 7.11 12.10
CA ASP A 169 17.32 7.01 13.28
C ASP A 169 18.80 6.90 12.89
N LEU A 170 19.11 6.10 11.86
CA LEU A 170 20.46 5.93 11.31
C LEU A 170 21.04 7.24 10.74
N PHE A 171 20.21 8.06 10.09
CA PHE A 171 20.64 9.38 9.61
C PHE A 171 20.81 10.41 10.76
N GLY A 172 20.28 10.11 11.94
CA GLY A 172 20.26 11.03 13.09
C GLY A 172 19.47 12.29 12.78
N GLY A 173 19.93 13.45 13.27
CA GLY A 173 19.25 14.73 13.05
C GLY A 173 19.00 15.06 11.58
N TYR A 174 19.90 14.66 10.67
CA TYR A 174 19.72 14.87 9.23
C TYR A 174 18.53 14.09 8.66
N GLY A 175 18.23 12.92 9.22
CA GLY A 175 17.11 12.08 8.80
C GLY A 175 15.75 12.68 9.12
N PHE A 176 15.70 13.67 10.02
CA PHE A 176 14.49 14.40 10.39
C PHE A 176 14.28 15.67 9.54
N THR A 177 15.25 16.02 8.69
CA THR A 177 15.14 17.16 7.77
C THR A 177 14.61 16.72 6.41
N LYS A 178 13.96 17.65 5.70
CA LYS A 178 13.41 17.40 4.35
C LYS A 178 14.44 17.47 3.23
N GLU A 179 15.70 17.73 3.56
CA GLU A 179 16.83 17.71 2.61
C GLU A 179 17.23 16.27 2.25
N PHE A 180 16.97 15.32 3.16
CA PHE A 180 17.26 13.91 2.96
C PHE A 180 15.97 13.12 2.65
N PRO A 181 16.04 12.12 1.76
CA PRO A 181 14.84 11.44 1.27
C PRO A 181 14.21 10.48 2.28
N VAL A 182 14.91 10.11 3.36
CA VAL A 182 14.43 9.10 4.32
C VAL A 182 13.17 9.51 5.07
N GLU A 183 13.00 10.80 5.40
CA GLU A 183 11.77 11.29 6.02
C GLU A 183 10.56 11.11 5.10
N LYS A 184 10.76 11.28 3.79
CA LYS A 184 9.71 11.08 2.79
C LYS A 184 9.28 9.62 2.76
N PHE A 185 10.22 8.68 2.73
CA PHE A 185 9.88 7.25 2.76
C PHE A 185 9.13 6.86 4.04
N TYR A 186 9.50 7.44 5.19
CA TYR A 186 8.76 7.21 6.44
C TYR A 186 7.31 7.73 6.37
N ARG A 187 7.11 8.98 5.93
CA ARG A 187 5.75 9.52 5.76
C ARG A 187 4.92 8.70 4.77
N ASP A 188 5.55 8.27 3.68
CA ASP A 188 4.92 7.51 2.61
C ASP A 188 4.56 6.08 3.02
N SER A 189 5.33 5.45 3.92
CA SER A 189 5.09 4.07 4.37
C SER A 189 3.84 3.94 5.27
N LYS A 190 3.42 5.04 5.91
CA LYS A 190 2.30 5.03 6.85
C LYS A 190 0.98 4.58 6.21
N ILE A 191 0.74 4.94 4.95
CA ILE A 191 -0.51 4.63 4.26
C ILE A 191 -0.68 3.12 4.00
N GLY A 192 0.43 2.38 3.90
CA GLY A 192 0.42 0.95 3.60
C GLY A 192 -0.38 0.10 4.59
N THR A 193 -0.51 0.54 5.86
CA THR A 193 -1.30 -0.18 6.87
C THR A 193 -2.79 0.23 6.88
N ILE A 194 -3.18 1.21 6.06
CA ILE A 194 -4.50 1.87 6.11
C ILE A 194 -5.33 1.53 4.87
N TYR A 195 -4.88 1.96 3.69
CA TYR A 195 -5.66 1.82 2.47
C TYR A 195 -5.63 0.40 1.90
N GLU A 196 -6.53 0.13 0.95
CA GLU A 196 -6.72 -1.19 0.33
C GLU A 196 -6.91 -2.32 1.36
N GLY A 197 -7.67 -2.00 2.41
CA GLY A 197 -7.95 -2.86 3.55
C GLY A 197 -6.88 -2.70 4.64
N THR A 198 -7.30 -2.26 5.82
CA THR A 198 -6.41 -2.02 6.96
C THR A 198 -5.69 -3.30 7.39
N THR A 199 -4.64 -3.17 8.19
CA THR A 199 -3.97 -4.31 8.84
C THR A 199 -4.93 -5.30 9.50
N ASN A 200 -5.98 -4.82 10.16
CA ASN A 200 -6.97 -5.69 10.81
C ASN A 200 -7.85 -6.43 9.80
N MET A 201 -8.17 -5.80 8.67
CA MET A 201 -8.87 -6.49 7.59
C MET A 201 -8.02 -7.61 6.99
N GLN A 202 -6.71 -7.40 6.83
CA GLN A 202 -5.82 -8.45 6.33
C GLN A 202 -5.76 -9.62 7.32
N LEU A 203 -5.64 -9.34 8.62
CA LEU A 203 -5.68 -10.36 9.67
C LEU A 203 -7.00 -11.14 9.65
N GLN A 204 -8.13 -10.46 9.46
CA GLN A 204 -9.44 -11.11 9.32
C GLN A 204 -9.51 -12.01 8.08
N THR A 205 -9.00 -11.56 6.93
CA THR A 205 -8.95 -12.37 5.71
C THR A 205 -8.09 -13.62 5.90
N ILE A 206 -6.91 -13.47 6.50
CA ILE A 206 -6.02 -14.59 6.82
C ILE A 206 -6.70 -15.57 7.78
N ALA A 207 -7.29 -15.06 8.87
CA ALA A 207 -7.96 -15.89 9.86
C ALA A 207 -9.11 -16.70 9.26
N ARG A 208 -9.95 -16.08 8.41
CA ARG A 208 -11.01 -16.79 7.68
C ARG A 208 -10.44 -17.88 6.77
N GLY A 209 -9.43 -17.56 5.96
CA GLY A 209 -8.82 -18.55 5.07
C GLY A 209 -8.17 -19.73 5.78
N LEU A 210 -7.77 -19.58 7.05
CA LEU A 210 -7.22 -20.66 7.86
C LEU A 210 -8.29 -21.48 8.60
N LEU A 211 -9.44 -20.89 8.93
CA LEU A 211 -10.46 -21.50 9.79
C LEU A 211 -11.71 -21.99 9.05
N GLY A 212 -11.92 -21.57 7.79
CA GLY A 212 -13.15 -21.79 7.03
C GLY A 212 -14.11 -20.61 7.13
#